data_AF-A0A1Q9BYT3-F1
#
_entry.id   AF-A0A1Q9BYT3-F1
#
_cell.length_a   1.000
_cell.length_b   1.000
_cell.length_c   1.000
_cell.angle_alpha   90.00
_cell.angle_beta   90.00
_cell.angle_gamma   90.00
#
_symmetry.space_group_name_H-M   'P 1'
#
loop_
_entity.id
_entity.type
_entity.pdbx_description
1 polymer ?
#
loop_
_entity_poly.entity_id
_entity_poly.type
_entity_poly.pdbx_seq_one_letter_code
_entity_poly.pdbx_strand_id
1 'polypeptide(L)'
;MLATGESCDLAALLLGKEGELTVFMGLWHQETFLVRNRAFADGIWTLYGVILVGWSSGLPVLECTDETSTIHKQPRDIAAYQSLNEVCAGISGMSVAAKALSMRPGLCLDKSDLACAVLRRNGLEAVQGDLNNRQDRIAFHKAVSGAASLLVAGFPCQPFSMQGDRAGMQDIRSNTLLQVLRLAWHLQAPGLVVLECVAAVQDFPEAMQAIQQLAHKLDYSFEHVVLELADQWPCKRKRWWGVLLPKLKCPLGLSNWPLSTAHPCIRDVIPEWPCWPTEQILDLAWTQQETEMYESDQFGSDCRRYDANGVAPTALHSYGCALRQLTAGQLGAAEQHLHGP
;
A
#
# COMPACT_ATOMS: atom_id res chain seq x y z
N MET A 1 21.98 16.92 -8.22
CA MET A 1 22.27 17.47 -9.56
C MET A 1 22.57 16.25 -10.42
N LEU A 2 21.81 16.02 -11.50
CA LEU A 2 22.01 14.84 -12.35
C LEU A 2 23.31 15.01 -13.15
N ALA A 3 24.15 13.99 -13.21
CA ALA A 3 25.35 14.00 -14.04
C ALA A 3 25.03 13.54 -15.48
N THR A 4 25.82 13.98 -16.45
CA THR A 4 25.67 13.53 -17.84
C THR A 4 25.85 12.01 -17.93
N GLY A 5 24.96 11.33 -18.64
CA GLY A 5 24.92 9.87 -18.73
C GLY A 5 24.08 9.20 -17.64
N GLU A 6 23.63 9.93 -16.61
CA GLU A 6 22.71 9.38 -15.62
C GLU A 6 21.27 9.36 -16.14
N SER A 7 20.56 8.31 -15.76
CA SER A 7 19.15 8.08 -16.09
C SER A 7 18.24 8.59 -14.97
N CYS A 8 17.10 9.18 -15.32
CA CYS A 8 16.13 9.66 -14.35
C CYS A 8 14.68 9.36 -14.75
N ASP A 9 13.79 9.40 -13.76
CA ASP A 9 12.36 9.18 -13.90
C ASP A 9 11.61 10.46 -13.49
N LEU A 10 10.78 11.00 -14.39
CA LEU A 10 10.15 12.31 -14.21
C LEU A 10 8.66 12.23 -14.56
N ALA A 11 7.84 13.01 -13.86
CA ALA A 11 6.50 13.38 -14.32
C ALA A 11 6.57 14.85 -14.74
N ALA A 12 6.12 15.17 -15.96
CA ALA A 12 6.34 16.48 -16.56
C ALA A 12 5.17 16.90 -17.45
N LEU A 13 4.92 18.21 -17.50
CA LEU A 13 3.95 18.84 -18.40
C LEU A 13 4.68 19.27 -19.68
N LEU A 14 4.13 18.88 -20.84
CA LEU A 14 4.61 19.39 -22.12
C LEU A 14 4.22 20.87 -22.27
N LEU A 15 5.19 21.74 -22.55
CA LEU A 15 4.97 23.18 -22.75
C LEU A 15 4.96 23.59 -24.22
N GLY A 16 5.65 22.83 -25.09
CA GLY A 16 5.71 23.12 -26.52
C GLY A 16 6.92 22.48 -27.18
N LYS A 17 7.37 23.08 -28.29
CA LYS A 17 8.54 22.64 -29.06
C LYS A 17 9.46 23.81 -29.39
N GLU A 18 10.76 23.54 -29.43
CA GLU A 18 11.80 24.44 -29.90
C GLU A 18 12.65 23.70 -30.94
N GLY A 19 12.35 23.94 -32.23
CA GLY A 19 12.90 23.12 -33.32
C GLY A 19 12.47 21.65 -33.18
N GLU A 20 13.45 20.75 -33.14
CA GLU A 20 13.25 19.30 -32.96
C GLU A 20 13.15 18.87 -31.48
N LEU A 21 13.33 19.81 -30.54
CA LEU A 21 13.29 19.53 -29.11
C LEU A 21 11.90 19.78 -28.55
N THR A 22 11.45 18.88 -27.67
CA THR A 22 10.21 19.06 -26.91
C THR A 22 10.53 19.73 -25.58
N VAL A 23 9.83 20.80 -25.24
CA VAL A 23 10.02 21.54 -24.00
C VAL A 23 9.08 20.98 -22.94
N PHE A 24 9.63 20.56 -21.81
CA PHE A 24 8.88 20.05 -20.67
C PHE A 24 9.15 20.88 -19.42
N MET A 25 8.18 20.92 -18.52
CA MET A 25 8.35 21.39 -17.14
C MET A 25 8.13 20.21 -16.18
N GLY A 26 9.13 19.92 -15.36
CA GLY A 26 9.05 18.91 -14.31
C GLY A 26 7.98 19.28 -13.29
N LEU A 27 7.10 18.35 -12.94
CA LEU A 27 6.00 18.63 -12.01
C LEU A 27 6.49 18.75 -10.56
N TRP A 28 7.66 18.19 -10.22
CA TRP A 28 8.12 18.15 -8.83
C TRP A 28 8.91 19.41 -8.45
N HIS A 29 9.88 19.84 -9.25
CA HIS A 29 10.68 21.05 -8.96
C HIS A 29 10.33 22.25 -9.85
N GLN A 30 9.39 22.10 -10.81
CA GLN A 30 9.02 23.14 -11.77
C GLN A 30 10.20 23.62 -12.63
N GLU A 31 11.16 22.73 -12.85
CA GLU A 31 12.30 22.93 -13.71
C GLU A 31 11.94 22.70 -15.17
N THR A 32 12.41 23.57 -16.05
CA THR A 32 12.25 23.39 -17.49
C THR A 32 13.41 22.58 -18.05
N PHE A 33 13.11 21.64 -18.95
CA PHE A 33 14.10 20.83 -19.62
C PHE A 33 13.66 20.48 -21.05
N LEU A 34 14.63 20.09 -21.87
CA LEU A 34 14.43 19.74 -23.27
C LEU A 34 14.50 18.22 -23.43
N VAL A 35 13.61 17.64 -24.24
CA VAL A 35 13.60 16.21 -24.55
C VAL A 35 13.74 16.01 -26.06
N ARG A 36 14.65 15.12 -26.46
CA ARG A 36 14.86 14.73 -27.87
C ARG A 36 14.53 13.26 -28.14
N ASN A 37 14.52 12.90 -29.42
CA ASN A 37 14.36 11.53 -29.93
C ASN A 37 12.98 10.89 -29.70
N ARG A 38 11.95 11.67 -29.40
CA ARG A 38 10.56 11.20 -29.36
C ARG A 38 9.59 12.37 -29.57
N ALA A 39 8.51 12.12 -30.30
CA ALA A 39 7.39 13.06 -30.41
C ALA A 39 6.37 12.78 -29.31
N PHE A 40 5.78 13.86 -28.78
CA PHE A 40 4.80 13.81 -27.70
C PHE A 40 3.54 14.58 -28.10
N ALA A 41 2.39 14.13 -27.61
CA ALA A 41 1.15 14.89 -27.64
C ALA A 41 1.07 15.83 -26.43
N ASP A 42 0.27 16.89 -26.54
CA ASP A 42 0.05 17.83 -25.45
C ASP A 42 -0.53 17.13 -24.22
N GLY A 43 -0.03 17.49 -23.05
CA GLY A 43 -0.50 16.94 -21.78
C GLY A 43 0.63 16.62 -20.81
N ILE A 44 0.28 15.84 -19.79
CA ILE A 44 1.21 15.39 -18.77
C ILE A 44 1.75 14.03 -19.16
N TRP A 45 3.05 13.83 -18.99
CA TRP A 45 3.74 12.57 -19.27
C TRP A 45 4.53 12.11 -18.06
N THR A 46 4.64 10.80 -17.92
CA THR A 46 5.72 10.20 -17.12
C THR A 46 6.77 9.66 -18.06
N LEU A 47 8.01 10.09 -17.86
CA LEU A 47 9.18 9.68 -18.62
C LEU A 47 10.03 8.82 -17.69
N TYR A 48 10.15 7.53 -17.97
CA TYR A 48 11.01 6.61 -17.24
C TYR A 48 12.29 6.35 -18.01
N GLY A 49 13.42 6.52 -17.34
CA GLY A 49 14.72 6.13 -17.87
C GLY A 49 15.35 7.10 -18.86
N VAL A 50 14.90 8.36 -18.91
CA VAL A 50 15.50 9.38 -19.78
C VAL A 50 16.89 9.75 -19.30
N ILE A 51 17.82 10.02 -20.22
CA ILE A 51 19.23 10.23 -19.91
C ILE A 51 19.61 11.69 -20.12
N LEU A 52 20.30 12.31 -19.17
CA LEU A 52 20.89 13.64 -19.38
C LEU A 52 22.07 13.56 -20.33
N VAL A 53 21.99 14.23 -21.48
CA VAL A 53 23.04 14.20 -22.53
C VAL A 53 23.80 15.51 -22.68
N GLY A 54 23.32 16.59 -22.09
CA GLY A 54 24.00 17.88 -22.14
C GLY A 54 23.09 19.04 -21.77
N TRP A 55 23.47 20.23 -22.23
CA TRP A 55 22.78 21.48 -21.97
C TRP A 55 22.65 22.29 -23.26
N SER A 56 21.50 22.94 -23.44
CA SER A 56 21.23 23.85 -24.57
C SER A 56 20.53 25.09 -24.05
N SER A 57 21.05 26.28 -24.38
CA SER A 57 20.50 27.57 -23.91
C SER A 57 20.31 27.65 -22.38
N GLY A 58 21.17 26.97 -21.62
CA GLY A 58 21.09 26.91 -20.16
C GLY A 58 20.05 25.93 -19.59
N LEU A 59 19.36 25.16 -20.44
CA LEU A 59 18.43 24.10 -20.04
C LEU A 59 19.06 22.71 -20.20
N PRO A 60 18.80 21.76 -19.29
CA PRO A 60 19.26 20.38 -19.44
C PRO A 60 18.53 19.70 -20.61
N VAL A 61 19.28 18.94 -21.40
CA VAL A 61 18.77 18.17 -22.54
C VAL A 61 18.77 16.70 -22.17
N LEU A 62 17.57 16.11 -22.12
CA LEU A 62 17.32 14.71 -21.88
C LEU A 62 17.06 13.97 -23.20
N GLU A 63 17.48 12.71 -23.26
CA GLU A 63 17.29 11.84 -24.41
C GLU A 63 16.40 10.65 -24.07
N CYS A 64 15.42 10.38 -24.93
CA CYS A 64 14.72 9.10 -24.96
C CYS A 64 15.54 8.07 -25.73
N THR A 65 15.88 6.96 -25.08
CA THR A 65 16.53 5.78 -25.65
C THR A 65 15.52 4.65 -25.90
N ASP A 66 16.00 3.52 -26.41
CA ASP A 66 15.19 2.31 -26.59
C ASP A 66 14.68 1.72 -25.25
N GLU A 67 15.40 1.95 -24.15
CA GLU A 67 14.96 1.57 -22.81
C GLU A 67 13.95 2.56 -22.20
N THR A 68 13.76 3.73 -22.83
CA THR A 68 12.90 4.78 -22.29
C THR A 68 11.42 4.45 -22.45
N SER A 69 10.73 4.37 -21.31
CA SER A 69 9.29 4.14 -21.25
C SER A 69 8.56 5.44 -20.97
N THR A 70 7.62 5.83 -21.84
CA THR A 70 6.84 7.07 -21.67
C THR A 70 5.36 6.75 -21.57
N ILE A 71 4.67 7.37 -20.62
CA ILE A 71 3.24 7.13 -20.36
C ILE A 71 2.52 8.46 -20.40
N HIS A 72 1.59 8.61 -21.34
CA HIS A 72 0.72 9.79 -21.42
C HIS A 72 -0.37 9.71 -20.37
N LYS A 73 -0.63 10.81 -19.68
CA LYS A 73 -1.64 10.87 -18.62
C LYS A 73 -3.02 11.15 -19.18
N GLN A 74 -3.96 10.33 -18.74
CA GLN A 74 -5.37 10.59 -18.98
C GLN A 74 -5.85 11.74 -18.08
N PRO A 75 -6.81 12.54 -18.55
CA PRO A 75 -7.44 13.58 -17.74
C PRO A 75 -8.01 13.01 -16.44
N ARG A 76 -7.97 13.81 -15.38
CA ARG A 76 -8.62 13.49 -14.09
C ARG A 76 -10.07 13.97 -14.15
N ASP A 77 -10.95 13.14 -14.69
CA ASP A 77 -12.40 13.40 -14.68
C ASP A 77 -13.09 12.61 -13.56
N ILE A 78 -14.43 12.69 -13.50
CA ILE A 78 -15.23 12.00 -12.49
C ILE A 78 -15.13 10.47 -12.64
N ALA A 79 -14.94 9.95 -13.86
CA ALA A 79 -14.83 8.52 -14.09
C ALA A 79 -13.57 7.94 -13.42
N ALA A 80 -12.54 8.77 -13.24
CA ALA A 80 -11.32 8.39 -12.53
C ALA A 80 -11.54 8.01 -11.05
N TYR A 81 -12.67 8.39 -10.45
CA TYR A 81 -13.05 8.03 -9.08
C TYR A 81 -13.99 6.82 -9.00
N GLN A 82 -14.33 6.20 -10.13
CA GLN A 82 -15.20 5.02 -10.20
C GLN A 82 -14.42 3.71 -10.15
N SER A 83 -13.09 3.77 -10.12
CA SER A 83 -12.23 2.58 -10.05
C SER A 83 -11.02 2.82 -9.14
N LEU A 84 -10.48 1.73 -8.60
CA LEU A 84 -9.26 1.77 -7.80
C LEU A 84 -8.32 0.63 -8.20
N ASN A 85 -7.03 0.93 -8.27
CA ASN A 85 -5.97 -0.07 -8.33
C ASN A 85 -5.32 -0.21 -6.96
N GLU A 86 -4.82 -1.39 -6.64
CA GLU A 86 -4.29 -1.70 -5.32
C GLU A 86 -2.85 -2.22 -5.41
N VAL A 87 -1.97 -1.72 -4.54
CA VAL A 87 -0.60 -2.23 -4.39
C VAL A 87 -0.37 -2.69 -2.96
N CYS A 88 0.48 -3.71 -2.77
CA CYS A 88 0.52 -4.45 -1.50
C CYS A 88 -0.86 -5.05 -1.19
N ALA A 89 -1.51 -5.62 -2.21
CA ALA A 89 -2.92 -5.95 -2.16
C ALA A 89 -3.26 -7.08 -1.18
N GLY A 90 -2.33 -7.98 -0.87
CA GLY A 90 -2.62 -9.20 -0.12
C GLY A 90 -3.79 -9.96 -0.75
N ILE A 91 -4.84 -10.21 0.04
CA ILE A 91 -6.10 -10.82 -0.45
C ILE A 91 -7.17 -9.78 -0.84
N SER A 92 -6.82 -8.49 -0.87
CA SER A 92 -7.61 -7.34 -1.31
C SER A 92 -8.97 -7.18 -0.62
N GLY A 93 -8.94 -6.69 0.63
CA GLY A 93 -10.15 -6.19 1.27
C GLY A 93 -10.73 -4.97 0.55
N MET A 94 -9.89 -4.18 -0.13
CA MET A 94 -10.29 -2.94 -0.78
C MET A 94 -11.07 -3.19 -2.07
N SER A 95 -10.75 -4.24 -2.82
CA SER A 95 -11.58 -4.65 -3.97
C SER A 95 -12.97 -5.12 -3.55
N VAL A 96 -13.09 -5.77 -2.38
CA VAL A 96 -14.40 -6.15 -1.83
C VAL A 96 -15.22 -4.91 -1.49
N ALA A 97 -14.61 -3.94 -0.80
CA ALA A 97 -15.24 -2.64 -0.51
C ALA A 97 -15.62 -1.89 -1.80
N ALA A 98 -14.76 -1.88 -2.82
CA ALA A 98 -15.02 -1.25 -4.10
C ALA A 98 -16.30 -1.81 -4.75
N LYS A 99 -16.42 -3.15 -4.82
CA LYS A 99 -17.62 -3.82 -5.35
C LYS A 99 -18.87 -3.44 -4.56
N ALA A 100 -18.79 -3.41 -3.23
CA ALA A 100 -19.92 -3.01 -2.38
C ALA A 100 -20.35 -1.55 -2.61
N LEU A 101 -19.42 -0.67 -2.97
CA LEU A 101 -19.66 0.72 -3.32
C LEU A 101 -19.99 0.95 -4.80
N SER A 102 -20.23 -0.11 -5.58
CA SER A 102 -20.46 -0.05 -7.03
C SER A 102 -19.30 0.59 -7.83
N MET A 103 -18.09 0.55 -7.26
CA MET A 103 -16.86 0.91 -7.95
C MET A 103 -16.25 -0.32 -8.62
N ARG A 104 -15.43 -0.10 -9.65
CA ARG A 104 -14.70 -1.15 -10.35
C ARG A 104 -13.36 -1.45 -9.67
N PRO A 105 -13.13 -2.66 -9.16
CA PRO A 105 -11.79 -3.10 -8.81
C PRO A 105 -10.92 -3.12 -10.06
N GLY A 106 -9.75 -2.51 -9.96
CA GLY A 106 -8.72 -2.51 -10.99
C GLY A 106 -7.67 -3.59 -10.72
N LEU A 107 -6.46 -3.33 -11.20
CA LEU A 107 -5.33 -4.23 -11.08
C LEU A 107 -4.79 -4.22 -9.64
N CYS A 108 -4.54 -5.43 -9.13
CA CYS A 108 -3.86 -5.65 -7.86
C CYS A 108 -2.39 -6.04 -8.09
N LEU A 109 -1.46 -5.42 -7.36
CA LEU A 109 -0.05 -5.78 -7.32
C LEU A 109 0.33 -6.31 -5.93
N ASP A 110 0.91 -7.50 -5.90
CA ASP A 110 1.48 -8.05 -4.67
C ASP A 110 2.77 -8.84 -4.94
N LYS A 111 3.67 -8.89 -3.97
CA LYS A 111 4.92 -9.65 -4.06
C LYS A 111 4.69 -11.15 -3.91
N SER A 112 3.68 -11.53 -3.10
CA SER A 112 3.35 -12.91 -2.79
C SER A 112 2.56 -13.55 -3.93
N ASP A 113 3.13 -14.58 -4.56
CA ASP A 113 2.41 -15.35 -5.58
C ASP A 113 1.15 -16.02 -5.00
N LEU A 114 1.21 -16.47 -3.74
CA LEU A 114 0.04 -17.03 -3.06
C LEU A 114 -1.09 -16.01 -2.93
N ALA A 115 -0.77 -14.76 -2.58
CA ALA A 115 -1.74 -13.68 -2.51
C ALA A 115 -2.36 -13.42 -3.90
N CYS A 116 -1.53 -13.30 -4.94
CA CYS A 116 -1.99 -13.16 -6.33
C CYS A 116 -2.87 -14.34 -6.78
N ALA A 117 -2.54 -15.58 -6.39
CA ALA A 117 -3.34 -16.75 -6.71
C ALA A 117 -4.73 -16.68 -6.05
N VAL A 118 -4.82 -16.23 -4.79
CA VAL A 118 -6.11 -15.99 -4.11
C VAL A 118 -6.90 -14.90 -4.81
N LEU A 119 -6.28 -13.79 -5.19
CA LEU A 119 -6.96 -12.70 -5.90
C LEU A 119 -7.57 -13.17 -7.23
N ARG A 120 -6.78 -13.90 -8.04
CA ARG A 120 -7.24 -14.47 -9.33
C ARG A 120 -8.37 -15.48 -9.12
N ARG A 121 -8.27 -16.32 -8.09
CA ARG A 121 -9.34 -17.27 -7.73
C ARG A 121 -10.65 -16.56 -7.35
N ASN A 122 -10.57 -15.32 -6.85
CA ASN A 122 -11.74 -14.48 -6.54
C ASN A 122 -12.16 -13.57 -7.71
N GLY A 123 -11.66 -13.83 -8.92
CA GLY A 123 -12.04 -13.10 -10.14
C GLY A 123 -11.48 -11.67 -10.19
N LEU A 124 -10.39 -11.38 -9.48
CA LEU A 124 -9.68 -10.11 -9.56
C LEU A 124 -8.47 -10.23 -10.49
N GLU A 125 -8.13 -9.14 -11.18
CA GLU A 125 -6.89 -9.05 -11.92
C GLU A 125 -5.73 -8.81 -10.95
N ALA A 126 -4.71 -9.68 -11.01
CA ALA A 126 -3.54 -9.57 -10.16
C ALA A 126 -2.24 -9.87 -10.91
N VAL A 127 -1.22 -9.06 -10.64
CA VAL A 127 0.14 -9.23 -11.13
C VAL A 127 1.06 -9.41 -9.93
N GLN A 128 1.97 -10.38 -10.05
CA GLN A 128 3.02 -10.57 -9.05
C GLN A 128 4.16 -9.59 -9.33
N GLY A 129 4.61 -8.86 -8.32
CA GLY A 129 5.76 -7.97 -8.42
C GLY A 129 6.12 -7.33 -7.08
N ASP A 130 7.38 -6.94 -6.92
CA ASP A 130 7.85 -6.23 -5.74
C ASP A 130 7.78 -4.73 -6.00
N LEU A 131 7.01 -4.00 -5.19
CA LEU A 131 6.91 -2.55 -5.32
C LEU A 131 8.27 -1.84 -5.15
N ASN A 132 9.25 -2.47 -4.47
CA ASN A 132 10.61 -1.96 -4.36
C ASN A 132 11.41 -2.12 -5.66
N ASN A 133 11.04 -3.06 -6.53
CA ASN A 133 11.62 -3.20 -7.85
C ASN A 133 11.09 -2.11 -8.80
N ARG A 134 12.00 -1.35 -9.40
CA ARG A 134 11.66 -0.27 -10.33
C ARG A 134 10.88 -0.76 -11.55
N GLN A 135 11.23 -1.92 -12.09
CA GLN A 135 10.66 -2.41 -13.33
C GLN A 135 9.23 -2.92 -13.10
N ASP A 136 8.96 -3.51 -11.93
CA ASP A 136 7.62 -3.92 -11.54
C ASP A 136 6.69 -2.72 -11.38
N ARG A 137 7.17 -1.61 -10.80
CA ARG A 137 6.41 -0.34 -10.75
C ARG A 137 6.10 0.21 -12.13
N ILE A 138 7.08 0.20 -13.04
CA ILE A 138 6.89 0.66 -14.43
C ILE A 138 5.90 -0.24 -15.16
N ALA A 139 6.00 -1.56 -15.00
CA ALA A 139 5.10 -2.53 -15.61
C ALA A 139 3.66 -2.36 -15.10
N PHE A 140 3.48 -2.21 -13.79
CA PHE A 140 2.18 -1.92 -13.19
C PHE A 140 1.60 -0.61 -13.73
N HIS A 141 2.39 0.47 -13.73
CA HIS A 141 1.94 1.76 -14.26
C HIS A 141 1.54 1.66 -15.74
N LYS A 142 2.30 0.96 -16.59
CA LYS A 142 1.91 0.71 -17.97
C LYS A 142 0.57 -0.01 -18.06
N ALA A 143 0.38 -1.07 -17.27
CA ALA A 143 -0.85 -1.87 -17.28
C ALA A 143 -2.09 -1.04 -16.89
N VAL A 144 -1.95 -0.06 -16.00
CA VAL A 144 -3.06 0.78 -15.53
C VAL A 144 -3.19 2.12 -16.25
N SER A 145 -2.37 2.39 -17.27
CA SER A 145 -2.30 3.70 -17.93
C SER A 145 -3.50 4.05 -18.83
N GLY A 146 -4.34 3.08 -19.16
CA GLY A 146 -5.49 3.26 -20.04
C GLY A 146 -6.62 4.14 -19.47
N ALA A 147 -6.71 4.26 -18.15
CA ALA A 147 -7.65 5.15 -17.48
C ALA A 147 -7.07 5.61 -16.14
N ALA A 148 -7.33 6.87 -15.76
CA ALA A 148 -7.02 7.32 -14.41
C ALA A 148 -7.90 6.56 -13.40
N SER A 149 -7.32 6.19 -12.25
CA SER A 149 -8.03 5.50 -11.19
C SER A 149 -7.45 5.90 -9.83
N LEU A 150 -8.18 5.65 -8.76
CA LEU A 150 -7.64 5.78 -7.42
C LEU A 150 -6.51 4.75 -7.20
N LEU A 151 -5.56 5.10 -6.34
CA LEU A 151 -4.55 4.17 -5.85
C LEU A 151 -4.83 3.87 -4.37
N VAL A 152 -4.70 2.61 -3.99
CA VAL A 152 -4.86 2.12 -2.62
C VAL A 152 -3.65 1.27 -2.24
N ALA A 153 -3.19 1.38 -0.99
CA ALA A 153 -2.09 0.57 -0.46
C ALA A 153 -2.24 0.25 1.03
N GLY A 154 -2.29 -1.04 1.36
CA GLY A 154 -2.03 -1.55 2.71
C GLY A 154 -0.55 -1.87 2.86
N PHE A 155 0.27 -0.88 3.22
CA PHE A 155 1.73 -1.04 3.20
C PHE A 155 2.23 -1.72 4.49
N PRO A 156 3.29 -2.56 4.41
CA PRO A 156 3.79 -3.28 5.57
C PRO A 156 4.25 -2.33 6.67
N CYS A 157 3.79 -2.62 7.88
CA CYS A 157 3.97 -1.81 9.09
C CYS A 157 5.16 -2.22 9.97
N GLN A 158 5.91 -3.27 9.58
CA GLN A 158 6.93 -3.91 10.41
C GLN A 158 7.97 -2.94 11.04
N PRO A 159 8.43 -1.85 10.39
CA PRO A 159 9.32 -0.88 11.05
C PRO A 159 8.66 0.04 12.08
N PHE A 160 7.32 0.10 12.11
CA PHE A 160 6.53 1.07 12.88
C PHE A 160 5.67 0.43 13.99
N SER A 161 5.64 -0.90 14.10
CA SER A 161 4.89 -1.61 15.14
C SER A 161 5.59 -1.53 16.50
N MET A 162 4.81 -1.39 17.59
CA MET A 162 5.34 -1.36 18.97
C MET A 162 6.14 -2.60 19.36
N GLN A 163 5.91 -3.73 18.67
CA GLN A 163 6.51 -5.05 18.91
C GLN A 163 7.58 -5.46 17.87
N GLY A 164 7.95 -4.57 16.94
CA GLY A 164 9.11 -4.76 16.05
C GLY A 164 10.34 -3.97 16.53
N ASP A 165 11.45 -4.04 15.80
CA ASP A 165 12.75 -3.41 16.17
C ASP A 165 12.74 -1.87 16.25
N ARG A 166 11.60 -1.22 15.97
CA ARG A 166 11.43 0.25 15.95
C ARG A 166 12.51 0.99 15.15
N ALA A 167 13.06 0.34 14.13
CA ALA A 167 14.11 0.92 13.27
C ALA A 167 13.60 2.04 12.35
N GLY A 168 12.28 2.29 12.31
CA GLY A 168 11.68 3.40 11.56
C GLY A 168 12.09 3.38 10.08
N MET A 169 12.50 4.54 9.56
CA MET A 169 12.92 4.71 8.16
C MET A 169 14.29 4.10 7.81
N GLN A 170 15.02 3.52 8.77
CA GLN A 170 16.30 2.84 8.51
C GLN A 170 16.14 1.35 8.18
N ASP A 171 14.92 0.81 8.33
CA ASP A 171 14.59 -0.54 7.90
C ASP A 171 14.35 -0.56 6.37
N ILE A 172 14.96 -1.51 5.65
CA ILE A 172 14.77 -1.72 4.21
C ILE A 172 13.28 -1.87 3.81
N ARG A 173 12.41 -2.26 4.75
CA ARG A 173 10.96 -2.44 4.56
C ARG A 173 10.16 -1.13 4.65
N SER A 174 10.68 -0.10 5.32
CA SER A 174 10.10 1.27 5.34
C SER A 174 10.15 1.95 3.97
N ASN A 175 10.98 1.42 3.07
CA ASN A 175 11.03 1.81 1.66
C ASN A 175 9.67 1.65 0.98
N THR A 176 8.84 0.69 1.38
CA THR A 176 7.58 0.40 0.70
C THR A 176 6.63 1.60 0.69
N LEU A 177 6.50 2.34 1.82
CA LEU A 177 5.71 3.58 1.86
C LEU A 177 6.23 4.60 0.82
N LEU A 178 7.54 4.83 0.79
CA LEU A 178 8.14 5.75 -0.18
C LEU A 178 7.90 5.29 -1.63
N GLN A 179 7.91 3.98 -1.88
CA GLN A 179 7.62 3.44 -3.20
C GLN A 179 6.15 3.56 -3.59
N VAL A 180 5.21 3.43 -2.63
CA VAL A 180 3.79 3.75 -2.84
C VAL A 180 3.64 5.22 -3.22
N LEU A 181 4.24 6.13 -2.44
CA LEU A 181 4.17 7.58 -2.70
C LEU A 181 4.82 7.95 -4.05
N ARG A 182 5.95 7.34 -4.37
CA ARG A 182 6.63 7.50 -5.66
C ARG A 182 5.78 6.98 -6.81
N LEU A 183 5.15 5.82 -6.66
CA LEU A 183 4.25 5.27 -7.66
C LEU A 183 3.02 6.17 -7.83
N ALA A 184 2.41 6.66 -6.76
CA ALA A 184 1.29 7.60 -6.80
C ALA A 184 1.67 8.90 -7.54
N TRP A 185 2.86 9.44 -7.26
CA TRP A 185 3.41 10.58 -7.97
C TRP A 185 3.59 10.30 -9.46
N HIS A 186 4.24 9.20 -9.82
CA HIS A 186 4.43 8.89 -11.23
C HIS A 186 3.11 8.58 -11.92
N LEU A 187 2.16 7.91 -11.27
CA LEU A 187 0.81 7.71 -11.78
C LEU A 187 0.07 9.03 -11.97
N GLN A 188 0.46 10.09 -11.24
CA GLN A 188 -0.31 11.33 -11.13
C GLN A 188 -1.75 10.99 -10.71
N ALA A 189 -1.89 10.08 -9.75
CA ALA A 189 -3.15 9.46 -9.38
C ALA A 189 -4.20 10.52 -8.98
N PRO A 190 -5.45 10.45 -9.48
CA PRO A 190 -6.54 11.36 -9.12
C PRO A 190 -6.83 11.39 -7.62
N GLY A 191 -6.51 10.32 -6.92
CA GLY A 191 -6.56 10.24 -5.47
C GLY A 191 -5.70 9.08 -4.97
N LEU A 192 -5.08 9.26 -3.80
CA LEU A 192 -4.46 8.17 -3.04
C LEU A 192 -5.33 7.97 -1.81
N VAL A 193 -6.32 7.10 -1.96
CA VAL A 193 -7.50 7.14 -1.09
C VAL A 193 -7.29 6.36 0.20
N VAL A 194 -6.43 5.35 0.21
CA VAL A 194 -6.26 4.51 1.39
C VAL A 194 -4.80 4.12 1.54
N LEU A 195 -4.15 4.75 2.51
CA LEU A 195 -2.94 4.24 3.15
C LEU A 195 -3.37 3.59 4.46
N GLU A 196 -3.49 2.25 4.49
CA GLU A 196 -3.81 1.50 5.71
C GLU A 196 -2.53 0.99 6.36
N CYS A 197 -2.40 1.21 7.68
CA CYS A 197 -1.27 0.75 8.46
C CYS A 197 -1.64 0.62 9.95
N VAL A 198 -0.69 0.18 10.78
CA VAL A 198 -0.87 0.19 12.24
C VAL A 198 -1.04 1.62 12.76
N ALA A 199 -1.80 1.76 13.85
CA ALA A 199 -2.09 3.06 14.46
C ALA A 199 -0.85 3.90 14.76
N ALA A 200 0.26 3.25 15.13
CA ALA A 200 1.51 3.91 15.51
C ALA A 200 2.17 4.70 14.37
N VAL A 201 1.80 4.49 13.09
CA VAL A 201 2.41 5.21 11.96
C VAL A 201 2.30 6.74 12.09
N GLN A 202 1.22 7.23 12.72
CA GLN A 202 0.99 8.66 12.95
C GLN A 202 2.02 9.28 13.90
N ASP A 203 2.68 8.47 14.72
CA ASP A 203 3.67 8.90 15.70
C ASP A 203 5.08 9.00 15.09
N PHE A 204 5.25 8.67 13.80
CA PHE A 204 6.52 8.77 13.06
C PHE A 204 6.51 10.02 12.15
N PRO A 205 7.21 11.11 12.53
CA PRO A 205 7.20 12.36 11.78
C PRO A 205 7.69 12.20 10.34
N GLU A 206 8.67 11.33 10.08
CA GLU A 206 9.24 11.13 8.74
C GLU A 206 8.21 10.55 7.76
N ALA A 207 7.40 9.58 8.22
CA ALA A 207 6.34 9.00 7.42
C ALA A 207 5.25 10.04 7.11
N MET A 208 4.82 10.79 8.13
CA MET A 208 3.81 11.85 7.96
C MET A 208 4.32 12.98 7.06
N GLN A 209 5.58 13.40 7.20
CA GLN A 209 6.20 14.41 6.35
C GLN A 209 6.31 13.96 4.89
N ALA A 210 6.67 12.69 4.63
CA ALA A 210 6.72 12.17 3.27
C ALA A 210 5.33 12.20 2.59
N ILE A 211 4.28 11.82 3.33
CA ILE A 211 2.90 11.87 2.86
C ILE A 211 2.44 13.31 2.62
N GLN A 212 2.71 14.22 3.56
CA GLN A 212 2.39 15.65 3.45
C GLN A 212 3.14 16.31 2.29
N GLN A 213 4.39 15.93 2.05
CA GLN A 213 5.18 16.43 0.92
C GLN A 213 4.55 15.99 -0.41
N LEU A 214 4.13 14.74 -0.53
CA LEU A 214 3.42 14.27 -1.72
C LEU A 214 2.10 15.05 -1.90
N ALA A 215 1.30 15.19 -0.83
CA ALA A 215 0.05 15.93 -0.86
C ALA A 215 0.26 17.38 -1.34
N HIS A 216 1.27 18.07 -0.81
CA HIS A 216 1.64 19.41 -1.24
C HIS A 216 2.05 19.45 -2.72
N LYS A 217 2.82 18.47 -3.19
CA LYS A 217 3.28 18.41 -4.60
C LYS A 217 2.15 18.10 -5.58
N LEU A 218 1.14 17.33 -5.17
CA LEU A 218 -0.05 17.05 -5.97
C LEU A 218 -1.15 18.11 -5.85
N ASP A 219 -0.97 19.10 -4.98
CA ASP A 219 -1.99 20.08 -4.57
C ASP A 219 -3.24 19.44 -3.92
N TYR A 220 -3.01 18.43 -3.08
CA TYR A 220 -4.04 17.62 -2.41
C TYR A 220 -4.20 18.01 -0.93
N SER A 221 -5.38 17.79 -0.38
CA SER A 221 -5.61 17.73 1.06
C SER A 221 -5.26 16.34 1.57
N PHE A 222 -4.65 16.29 2.75
CA PHE A 222 -4.37 15.06 3.48
C PHE A 222 -5.16 15.06 4.79
N GLU A 223 -6.02 14.06 4.94
CA GLU A 223 -6.78 13.79 6.17
C GLU A 223 -6.51 12.34 6.59
N HIS A 224 -6.47 12.09 7.90
CA HIS A 224 -6.30 10.74 8.42
C HIS A 224 -7.12 10.51 9.68
N VAL A 225 -7.41 9.24 9.96
CA VAL A 225 -8.18 8.80 11.12
C VAL A 225 -7.65 7.45 11.61
N VAL A 226 -7.85 7.16 12.88
CA VAL A 226 -7.56 5.83 13.44
C VAL A 226 -8.87 5.16 13.81
N LEU A 227 -9.18 4.08 13.10
CA LEU A 227 -10.42 3.33 13.27
C LEU A 227 -10.15 2.06 14.07
N GLU A 228 -11.04 1.75 15.00
CA GLU A 228 -11.04 0.52 15.78
C GLU A 228 -12.13 -0.40 15.23
N LEU A 229 -11.73 -1.57 14.71
CA LEU A 229 -12.68 -2.54 14.21
C LEU A 229 -13.66 -3.01 15.29
N ALA A 230 -13.22 -3.04 16.56
CA ALA A 230 -14.06 -3.38 17.71
C ALA A 230 -15.30 -2.48 17.86
N ASP A 231 -15.28 -1.27 17.28
CA ASP A 231 -16.43 -0.37 17.30
C ASP A 231 -17.55 -0.84 16.35
N GLN A 232 -17.24 -1.70 15.37
CA GLN A 232 -18.19 -2.16 14.34
C GLN A 232 -18.37 -3.69 14.29
N TRP A 233 -17.34 -4.43 14.71
CA TRP A 233 -17.25 -5.89 14.61
C TRP A 233 -16.51 -6.41 15.85
N PRO A 234 -16.82 -7.60 16.41
CA PRO A 234 -16.25 -8.05 17.67
C PRO A 234 -14.80 -8.56 17.54
N CYS A 235 -13.91 -7.72 17.01
CA CYS A 235 -12.49 -7.97 16.82
C CYS A 235 -11.69 -6.69 17.05
N LYS A 236 -10.76 -6.72 18.03
CA LYS A 236 -9.80 -5.65 18.27
C LYS A 236 -8.83 -5.59 17.10
N ARG A 237 -8.91 -4.52 16.33
CA ARG A 237 -8.01 -4.21 15.23
C ARG A 237 -8.02 -2.71 14.98
N LYS A 238 -7.17 -2.00 15.72
CA LYS A 238 -6.92 -0.57 15.53
C LYS A 238 -6.00 -0.33 14.32
N ARG A 239 -6.45 0.47 13.36
CA ARG A 239 -5.70 0.78 12.13
C ARG A 239 -5.79 2.26 11.78
N TRP A 240 -4.67 2.78 11.31
CA TRP A 240 -4.58 4.13 10.77
C TRP A 240 -4.96 4.12 9.30
N TRP A 241 -5.70 5.13 8.88
CA TRP A 241 -6.19 5.33 7.53
C TRP A 241 -5.86 6.75 7.08
N GLY A 242 -5.06 6.89 6.03
CA GLY A 242 -4.77 8.18 5.40
C GLY A 242 -5.42 8.31 4.03
N VAL A 243 -5.98 9.49 3.76
CA VAL A 243 -6.65 9.83 2.50
C VAL A 243 -6.02 11.10 1.92
N LEU A 244 -5.57 11.03 0.67
CA LEU A 244 -5.09 12.18 -0.10
C LEU A 244 -5.98 12.37 -1.34
N LEU A 245 -6.64 13.52 -1.41
CA LEU A 245 -7.54 13.90 -2.51
C LEU A 245 -7.27 15.34 -2.95
N PRO A 246 -7.62 15.73 -4.19
CA PRO A 246 -7.61 17.12 -4.60
C PRO A 246 -8.36 17.99 -3.60
N LYS A 247 -7.87 19.21 -3.36
CA LYS A 247 -8.48 20.14 -2.40
C LYS A 247 -9.98 20.31 -2.67
N LEU A 248 -10.77 19.72 -1.77
CA LEU A 248 -12.22 19.82 -1.80
C LEU A 248 -12.67 21.17 -1.23
N LYS A 249 -13.84 21.63 -1.65
CA LYS A 249 -14.44 22.87 -1.09
C LYS A 249 -14.75 22.75 0.40
N CYS A 250 -15.03 21.54 0.86
CA CYS A 250 -15.25 21.18 2.25
C CYS A 250 -14.30 20.04 2.64
N PRO A 251 -13.77 20.02 3.87
CA PRO A 251 -13.03 18.85 4.37
C PRO A 251 -13.87 17.56 4.25
N LEU A 252 -13.20 16.42 4.10
CA LEU A 252 -13.86 15.12 4.14
C LEU A 252 -14.50 14.89 5.51
N GLY A 253 -13.86 15.36 6.58
CA GLY A 253 -14.39 15.25 7.93
C GLY A 253 -14.34 13.82 8.43
N LEU A 254 -13.21 13.13 8.21
CA LEU A 254 -13.02 11.77 8.68
C LEU A 254 -13.22 11.70 10.21
N SER A 255 -14.07 10.78 10.65
CA SER A 255 -14.41 10.60 12.06
C SER A 255 -14.34 9.13 12.45
N ASN A 256 -14.20 8.89 13.75
CA ASN A 256 -14.24 7.53 14.27
C ASN A 256 -15.61 6.92 14.03
N TRP A 257 -15.64 5.60 13.87
CA TRP A 257 -16.90 4.90 13.76
C TRP A 257 -17.74 5.06 15.03
N PRO A 258 -19.08 5.14 14.91
CA PRO A 258 -19.95 5.00 16.07
C PRO A 258 -19.80 3.59 16.66
N LEU A 259 -20.19 3.38 17.91
CA LEU A 259 -20.29 2.03 18.46
C LEU A 259 -21.51 1.32 17.87
N SER A 260 -21.30 0.17 17.24
CA SER A 260 -22.34 -0.71 16.73
C SER A 260 -22.84 -1.65 17.82
N THR A 261 -24.15 -1.84 17.89
CA THR A 261 -24.79 -2.83 18.76
C THR A 261 -25.19 -4.10 18.01
N ALA A 262 -24.88 -4.20 16.72
CA ALA A 262 -25.34 -5.31 15.88
C ALA A 262 -24.67 -6.65 16.23
N HIS A 263 -23.36 -6.64 16.52
CA HIS A 263 -22.57 -7.84 16.84
C HIS A 263 -21.57 -7.53 17.97
N PRO A 264 -22.04 -7.35 19.21
CA PRO A 264 -21.18 -6.95 20.32
C PRO A 264 -20.11 -7.98 20.72
N CYS A 265 -20.29 -9.26 20.41
CA CYS A 265 -19.36 -10.32 20.83
C CYS A 265 -19.18 -11.43 19.79
N ILE A 266 -18.15 -12.27 19.99
CA ILE A 266 -17.74 -13.31 19.04
C ILE A 266 -18.91 -14.25 18.68
N ARG A 267 -19.74 -14.64 19.65
CA ARG A 267 -20.89 -15.52 19.40
C ARG A 267 -21.93 -14.94 18.44
N ASP A 268 -22.00 -13.62 18.28
CA ASP A 268 -22.96 -13.00 17.35
C ASP A 268 -22.53 -13.20 15.89
N VAL A 269 -21.24 -13.46 15.67
CA VAL A 269 -20.64 -13.72 14.36
C VAL A 269 -20.41 -15.22 14.13
N ILE A 270 -20.03 -15.94 15.18
CA ILE A 270 -19.79 -17.39 15.19
C ILE A 270 -20.80 -18.01 16.16
N PRO A 271 -22.07 -18.19 15.73
CA PRO A 271 -23.14 -18.63 16.62
C PRO A 271 -22.94 -20.07 17.11
N GLU A 272 -22.33 -20.91 16.29
CA GLU A 272 -21.98 -22.28 16.61
C GLU A 272 -20.47 -22.44 16.58
N TRP A 273 -19.89 -22.84 17.71
CA TRP A 273 -18.47 -23.10 17.78
C TRP A 273 -18.15 -24.39 17.01
N PRO A 274 -17.19 -24.36 16.07
CA PRO A 274 -16.90 -25.54 15.28
C PRO A 274 -16.37 -26.67 16.17
N CYS A 275 -16.96 -27.86 16.01
CA CYS A 275 -16.46 -29.10 16.63
C CYS A 275 -15.47 -29.78 15.66
N TRP A 276 -14.21 -29.91 16.07
CA TRP A 276 -13.19 -30.61 15.30
C TRP A 276 -12.95 -32.03 15.86
N PRO A 277 -12.47 -32.98 15.04
CA PRO A 277 -12.01 -34.28 15.53
C PRO A 277 -11.00 -34.13 16.67
N THR A 278 -11.11 -34.97 17.70
CA THR A 278 -10.25 -34.91 18.90
C THR A 278 -8.77 -34.93 18.57
N GLU A 279 -8.36 -35.69 17.55
CA GLU A 279 -6.98 -35.73 17.06
C GLU A 279 -6.47 -34.36 16.62
N GLN A 280 -7.26 -33.58 15.88
CA GLN A 280 -6.90 -32.25 15.42
C GLN A 280 -6.83 -31.25 16.57
N ILE A 281 -7.74 -31.37 17.55
CA ILE A 281 -7.72 -30.54 18.77
C ILE A 281 -6.44 -30.81 19.56
N LEU A 282 -6.07 -32.08 19.72
CA LEU A 282 -4.83 -32.47 20.41
C LEU A 282 -3.58 -32.02 19.64
N ASP A 283 -3.60 -32.08 18.30
CA ASP A 283 -2.49 -31.56 17.49
C ASP A 283 -2.39 -30.03 17.51
N LEU A 284 -3.46 -29.31 17.88
CA LEU A 284 -3.42 -27.85 18.07
C LEU A 284 -3.16 -27.42 19.53
N ALA A 285 -3.19 -28.36 20.48
CA ALA A 285 -2.95 -28.06 21.88
C ALA A 285 -1.52 -27.54 22.11
N TRP A 286 -1.39 -26.48 22.88
CA TRP A 286 -0.08 -25.97 23.28
C TRP A 286 0.63 -26.99 24.17
N THR A 287 1.92 -27.16 23.94
CA THR A 287 2.81 -27.85 24.88
C THR A 287 2.95 -27.03 26.17
N GLN A 288 3.47 -27.66 27.22
CA GLN A 288 3.78 -26.96 28.46
C GLN A 288 4.76 -25.79 28.21
N GLN A 289 5.78 -25.99 27.39
CA GLN A 289 6.75 -24.96 27.03
C GLN A 289 6.10 -23.79 26.27
N GLU A 290 5.21 -24.06 25.31
CA GLU A 290 4.47 -23.01 24.61
C GLU A 290 3.57 -22.24 25.57
N THR A 291 2.91 -22.93 26.51
CA THR A 291 2.07 -22.30 27.53
C THR A 291 2.89 -21.36 28.42
N GLU A 292 4.04 -21.81 28.94
CA GLU A 292 4.94 -20.99 29.77
C GLU A 292 5.47 -19.76 29.03
N MET A 293 5.77 -19.88 27.74
CA MET A 293 6.18 -18.72 26.92
C MET A 293 5.02 -17.77 26.65
N TYR A 294 3.83 -18.27 26.30
CA TYR A 294 2.66 -17.43 26.03
C TYR A 294 2.06 -16.77 27.27
N GLU A 295 2.33 -17.29 28.46
CA GLU A 295 1.91 -16.70 29.73
C GLU A 295 2.97 -15.80 30.36
N SER A 296 4.19 -15.78 29.80
CA SER A 296 5.27 -14.92 30.28
C SER A 296 5.10 -13.48 29.79
N ASP A 297 5.08 -12.54 30.75
CA ASP A 297 5.03 -11.10 30.48
C ASP A 297 6.21 -10.60 29.63
N GLN A 298 7.32 -11.36 29.56
CA GLN A 298 8.48 -11.03 28.70
C GLN A 298 8.12 -11.07 27.21
N PHE A 299 7.10 -11.83 26.82
CA PHE A 299 6.64 -11.96 25.42
C PHE A 299 5.31 -11.22 25.16
N GLY A 300 4.99 -10.24 26.02
CA GLY A 300 3.83 -9.37 25.91
C GLY A 300 2.60 -9.89 26.67
N SER A 301 1.70 -8.97 27.02
CA SER A 301 0.50 -9.22 27.82
C SER A 301 -0.78 -9.44 26.98
N ASP A 302 -0.61 -9.79 25.70
CA ASP A 302 -1.74 -9.96 24.78
C ASP A 302 -2.59 -11.16 25.19
N CYS A 303 -3.90 -10.95 25.33
CA CYS A 303 -4.83 -12.05 25.55
C CYS A 303 -4.87 -12.93 24.29
N ARG A 304 -4.53 -14.21 24.43
CA ARG A 304 -4.50 -15.20 23.33
C ARG A 304 -5.64 -16.20 23.36
N ARG A 305 -6.66 -15.94 24.19
CA ARG A 305 -7.84 -16.79 24.35
C ARG A 305 -9.07 -16.06 23.82
N TYR A 306 -9.95 -16.80 23.15
CA TYR A 306 -11.26 -16.29 22.75
C TYR A 306 -12.26 -16.54 23.87
N ASP A 307 -12.99 -15.48 24.24
CA ASP A 307 -14.20 -15.57 25.03
C ASP A 307 -15.39 -15.33 24.10
N ALA A 308 -16.29 -16.30 23.99
CA ALA A 308 -17.48 -16.21 23.15
C ALA A 308 -18.38 -15.02 23.51
N ASN A 309 -18.36 -14.55 24.76
CA ASN A 309 -19.10 -13.37 25.23
C ASN A 309 -18.30 -12.06 25.12
N GLY A 310 -17.05 -12.15 24.66
CA GLY A 310 -16.14 -11.01 24.54
C GLY A 310 -15.92 -10.56 23.10
N VAL A 311 -15.04 -9.57 22.96
CA VAL A 311 -14.48 -9.10 21.69
C VAL A 311 -13.18 -9.84 21.46
N ALA A 312 -12.97 -10.37 20.25
CA ALA A 312 -11.74 -11.07 19.90
C ALA A 312 -10.50 -10.16 20.08
N PRO A 313 -9.45 -10.59 20.79
CA PRO A 313 -8.22 -9.83 20.92
C PRO A 313 -7.49 -9.71 19.57
N THR A 314 -6.52 -8.78 19.50
CA THR A 314 -5.75 -8.54 18.28
C THR A 314 -4.87 -9.74 17.94
N ALA A 315 -5.05 -10.30 16.75
CA ALA A 315 -4.20 -11.32 16.16
C ALA A 315 -2.85 -10.73 15.72
N LEU A 316 -1.81 -10.85 16.54
CA LEU A 316 -0.49 -10.27 16.26
C LEU A 316 0.48 -11.27 15.63
N HIS A 317 0.33 -12.57 15.93
CA HIS A 317 1.15 -13.68 15.42
C HIS A 317 0.28 -14.94 15.24
N SER A 318 0.86 -16.05 14.79
CA SER A 318 0.17 -17.34 14.80
C SER A 318 -0.37 -17.64 16.20
N TYR A 319 -1.69 -17.87 16.32
CA TYR A 319 -2.32 -18.42 17.52
C TYR A 319 -2.15 -19.95 17.64
N GLY A 320 -1.55 -20.57 16.61
CA GLY A 320 -1.23 -21.98 16.60
C GLY A 320 0.10 -22.27 17.29
N CYS A 321 0.69 -23.41 16.95
CA CYS A 321 1.95 -23.85 17.54
C CYS A 321 3.13 -23.02 17.01
N ALA A 322 3.80 -22.26 17.87
CA ALA A 322 4.97 -21.47 17.51
C ALA A 322 6.26 -22.32 17.43
N LEU A 323 6.33 -23.44 18.15
CA LEU A 323 7.54 -24.24 18.28
C LEU A 323 7.56 -25.52 17.43
N ARG A 324 6.45 -25.88 16.80
CA ARG A 324 6.32 -27.13 16.05
C ARG A 324 5.50 -26.98 14.77
N GLN A 325 5.85 -27.78 13.76
CA GLN A 325 5.06 -27.95 12.55
C GLN A 325 3.89 -28.90 12.82
N LEU A 326 2.70 -28.55 12.33
CA LEU A 326 1.52 -29.41 12.41
C LEU A 326 1.64 -30.59 11.44
N THR A 327 1.11 -31.75 11.84
CA THR A 327 1.33 -33.01 11.11
C THR A 327 0.49 -33.17 9.84
N ALA A 328 -0.58 -32.39 9.71
CA ALA A 328 -1.37 -32.27 8.49
C ALA A 328 -1.17 -30.87 7.89
N GLY A 329 -1.05 -30.78 6.55
CA GLY A 329 -0.84 -29.53 5.79
C GLY A 329 -1.99 -28.51 5.84
N GLN A 330 -2.52 -28.24 7.03
CA GLN A 330 -3.59 -27.30 7.31
C GLN A 330 -3.02 -26.14 8.15
N LEU A 331 -2.92 -24.98 7.51
CA LEU A 331 -2.86 -23.65 8.13
C LEU A 331 -1.79 -23.47 9.22
N GLY A 332 -0.53 -23.72 8.88
CA GLY A 332 0.62 -23.30 9.69
C GLY A 332 1.49 -22.32 8.90
N ALA A 333 1.11 -21.04 8.83
CA ALA A 333 2.06 -20.00 8.48
C ALA A 333 2.96 -19.73 9.70
N ALA A 334 3.90 -20.65 9.95
CA ALA A 334 5.04 -20.43 10.82
C ALA A 334 6.25 -20.17 9.91
N GLU A 335 6.33 -18.97 9.35
CA GLU A 335 7.63 -18.48 8.89
C GLU A 335 8.41 -18.01 10.11
N GLN A 336 9.51 -18.74 10.36
CA GLN A 336 10.48 -18.53 11.40
C GLN A 336 11.08 -17.12 11.30
N HIS A 337 10.93 -16.32 12.35
CA HIS A 337 11.97 -15.40 12.82
C HIS A 337 11.78 -15.20 14.33
N LEU A 338 11.97 -16.28 15.09
CA LEU A 338 12.37 -16.19 16.49
C LEU A 338 13.90 -16.25 16.52
N HIS A 339 14.55 -15.17 16.10
CA HIS A 339 15.88 -14.88 16.64
C HIS A 339 15.64 -14.06 17.91
N GLY A 340 15.76 -14.74 19.05
CA GLY A 340 16.04 -14.09 20.32
C GLY A 340 17.43 -13.43 20.29
N PRO A 341 17.77 -12.66 21.34
CA PRO A 341 18.75 -11.58 21.33
C PRO A 341 20.14 -11.93 20.78
#